data_AF-A0A3A8NIH5-F1
#
_entry.id   AF-A0A3A8NIH5-F1
#
_cell.length_a   1.000
_cell.length_b   1.000
_cell.length_c   1.000
_cell.angle_alpha   90.00
_cell.angle_beta   90.00
_cell.angle_gamma   90.00
#
_symmetry.space_group_name_H-M   'P 1'
#
loop_
_entity.id
_entity.type
_entity.pdbx_description
1 polymer ?
#
loop_
_entity_poly.entity_id
_entity_poly.type
_entity_poly.pdbx_seq_one_letter_code
_entity_poly.pdbx_strand_id
1 'polypeptide(L)'
;MKLNITLFNAETKSFEQCLREPARNRRFLPTKSKKKLPDAEHEIYLVKTEPQPPKWLPFIKNYIAKDEDEHLSNHTASALILLKVKTDEGLRYFGMSAGFGHHVINKDNVELNFGLITTLNSVDPLKLRTVDSKKIGIQTLQKREASNLETKLGEF
;
A
#
# COMPACT_ATOMS: atom_id res chain seq x y z
N MET A 1 1.24 11.58 9.14
CA MET A 1 0.72 10.40 8.40
C MET A 1 1.63 10.16 7.20
N LYS A 2 2.24 8.98 7.05
CA LYS A 2 3.00 8.65 5.83
C LYS A 2 2.00 8.28 4.73
N LEU A 3 2.05 8.99 3.61
CA LEU A 3 1.17 8.75 2.48
C LEU A 3 1.78 7.68 1.58
N ASN A 4 1.04 6.60 1.33
CA ASN A 4 1.49 5.55 0.42
C ASN A 4 0.73 5.67 -0.90
N ILE A 5 1.46 5.99 -1.97
CA ILE A 5 0.95 6.15 -3.33
C ILE A 5 1.43 4.94 -4.14
N THR A 6 0.49 4.28 -4.80
CA THR A 6 0.72 3.16 -5.70
C THR A 6 0.27 3.56 -7.11
N LEU A 7 1.09 3.28 -8.12
CA LEU A 7 0.71 3.44 -9.53
C LEU A 7 0.24 2.08 -10.07
N PHE A 8 -0.87 2.07 -10.81
CA PHE A 8 -1.32 0.90 -11.54
C PHE A 8 -0.72 0.89 -12.95
N ASN A 9 -0.57 -0.30 -13.53
CA ASN A 9 0.01 -0.52 -14.85
C ASN A 9 -0.79 0.17 -15.97
N ALA A 10 -0.17 0.30 -17.15
CA ALA A 10 -0.79 0.98 -18.30
C ALA A 10 -2.03 0.26 -18.86
N GLU A 11 -2.17 -1.04 -18.58
CA GLU A 11 -3.27 -1.87 -19.08
C GLU A 11 -4.58 -1.65 -18.29
N THR A 12 -4.48 -1.06 -17.10
CA THR A 12 -5.61 -0.78 -16.22
C THR A 12 -6.49 0.33 -16.81
N LYS A 13 -7.76 0.00 -17.08
CA LYS A 13 -8.76 0.88 -17.74
C LYS A 13 -9.95 1.25 -16.85
N SER A 14 -10.08 0.64 -15.67
CA SER A 14 -11.20 0.90 -14.76
C SER A 14 -10.77 0.84 -13.29
N PHE A 15 -11.56 1.47 -12.42
CA PHE A 15 -11.35 1.40 -10.97
C PHE A 15 -11.55 -0.02 -10.42
N GLU A 16 -12.41 -0.83 -11.02
CA GLU A 16 -12.66 -2.21 -10.60
C GLU A 16 -11.40 -3.08 -10.75
N GLN A 17 -10.63 -2.88 -11.83
CA GLN A 17 -9.37 -3.60 -12.05
C GLN A 17 -8.29 -3.25 -11.01
N CYS A 18 -8.40 -2.10 -10.35
CA CYS A 18 -7.50 -1.70 -9.28
C CYS A 18 -7.79 -2.46 -7.97
N LEU A 19 -8.94 -3.10 -7.85
CA LEU A 19 -9.41 -3.75 -6.63
C LEU A 19 -9.25 -5.27 -6.75
N ARG A 20 -8.85 -5.88 -5.64
CA ARG A 20 -8.86 -7.34 -5.51
C ARG A 20 -10.28 -7.82 -5.29
N GLU A 21 -10.58 -9.06 -5.70
CA GLU A 21 -11.83 -9.73 -5.33
C GLU A 21 -12.09 -9.65 -3.81
N PRO A 22 -13.31 -9.28 -3.39
CA PRO A 22 -13.64 -9.10 -2.00
C PRO A 22 -13.57 -10.44 -1.26
N ALA A 23 -12.63 -10.57 -0.34
CA ALA A 23 -12.55 -11.73 0.54
C ALA A 23 -13.72 -11.72 1.54
N ARG A 24 -14.21 -12.91 1.93
CA ARG A 24 -15.36 -13.10 2.83
C ARG A 24 -15.32 -12.24 4.11
N ASN A 25 -14.12 -12.00 4.65
CA ASN A 25 -13.89 -11.27 5.91
C ASN A 25 -13.46 -9.81 5.73
N ARG A 26 -13.32 -9.30 4.51
CA ARG A 26 -12.93 -7.90 4.23
C ARG A 26 -13.81 -7.33 3.13
N ARG A 27 -14.95 -6.79 3.56
CA ARG A 27 -15.84 -6.04 2.66
C ARG A 27 -15.36 -4.60 2.60
N PHE A 28 -15.20 -4.09 1.39
CA PHE A 28 -14.99 -2.67 1.14
C PHE A 28 -16.18 -2.15 0.37
N LEU A 29 -16.66 -0.97 0.77
CA LEU A 29 -17.81 -0.35 0.13
C LEU A 29 -17.36 0.98 -0.50
N PRO A 30 -17.74 1.25 -1.76
CA PRO A 30 -17.54 2.57 -2.34
C PRO A 30 -18.36 3.58 -1.54
N THR A 31 -17.74 4.71 -1.25
CA THR A 31 -18.33 5.85 -0.55
C THR A 31 -18.49 7.01 -1.50
N LYS A 32 -19.63 7.71 -1.41
CA LYS A 32 -19.84 8.94 -2.19
C LYS A 32 -18.93 10.04 -1.65
N SER A 33 -18.10 10.60 -2.53
CA SER A 33 -17.31 11.77 -2.19
C SER A 33 -18.18 13.01 -2.04
N LYS A 34 -17.91 13.83 -1.01
CA LYS A 34 -18.57 15.14 -0.82
C LYS A 34 -18.01 16.24 -1.72
N LYS A 35 -16.74 16.12 -2.14
CA LYS A 35 -16.05 17.10 -3.00
C LYS A 35 -15.49 16.39 -4.23
N LYS A 36 -15.51 17.07 -5.36
CA LYS A 36 -14.78 16.63 -6.57
C LYS A 36 -13.37 17.22 -6.53
N LEU A 37 -12.39 16.43 -6.97
CA LEU A 37 -11.07 16.96 -7.28
C LEU A 37 -11.15 17.68 -8.63
N PRO A 38 -10.48 18.83 -8.80
CA PRO A 38 -10.56 19.62 -10.02
C PRO A 38 -10.01 18.87 -11.25
N ASP A 39 -8.90 18.13 -11.09
CA ASP A 39 -8.15 17.53 -12.21
C ASP A 39 -8.13 15.98 -12.20
N ALA A 40 -8.93 15.36 -11.34
CA ALA A 40 -8.93 13.90 -11.19
C ALA A 40 -10.33 13.35 -10.89
N GLU A 41 -10.68 12.27 -11.56
CA GLU A 41 -11.79 11.41 -11.15
C GLU A 41 -11.31 10.54 -9.97
N HIS A 42 -12.19 10.25 -9.02
CA HIS A 42 -11.79 9.48 -7.84
C HIS A 42 -12.91 8.64 -7.24
N GLU A 43 -12.51 7.56 -6.60
CA GLU A 43 -13.39 6.69 -5.82
C GLU A 43 -12.77 6.42 -4.45
N ILE A 44 -13.61 6.42 -3.41
CA ILE A 44 -13.15 6.21 -2.04
C ILE A 44 -13.78 4.92 -1.53
N TYR A 45 -12.94 4.02 -1.07
CA TYR A 45 -13.31 2.74 -0.52
C TYR A 45 -13.00 2.72 0.97
N LEU A 46 -14.03 2.51 1.79
CA LEU A 46 -13.88 2.29 3.22
C LEU A 46 -13.92 0.80 3.50
N VAL A 47 -12.88 0.29 4.16
CA VAL A 47 -12.79 -1.12 4.53
C VAL A 47 -13.53 -1.31 5.84
N LYS A 48 -14.63 -2.05 5.80
CA LYS A 48 -15.35 -2.47 7.01
C LYS A 48 -14.84 -3.84 7.41
N THR A 49 -14.28 -3.92 8.61
CA THR A 49 -13.87 -5.17 9.23
C THR A 49 -14.81 -5.44 10.40
N GLU A 50 -15.38 -6.63 10.45
CA GLU A 50 -16.14 -7.05 11.63
C GLU A 50 -15.17 -7.24 12.81
N PRO A 51 -15.53 -6.85 14.04
CA PRO A 51 -14.78 -7.22 15.24
C PRO A 51 -14.49 -8.71 15.23
N GLN A 52 -13.21 -9.07 15.36
CA GLN A 52 -12.80 -10.47 15.51
C GLN A 52 -11.95 -10.59 16.76
N PRO A 53 -12.14 -11.65 17.58
CA PRO A 53 -11.28 -11.89 18.73
C PRO A 53 -9.83 -12.08 18.26
N PRO A 54 -8.84 -11.67 19.07
CA PRO A 54 -7.43 -11.94 18.77
C PRO A 54 -7.17 -13.45 18.60
N LYS A 55 -6.39 -13.82 17.58
CA LYS A 55 -6.09 -15.23 17.29
C LYS A 55 -5.41 -15.97 18.44
N TRP A 56 -4.69 -15.25 19.30
CA TRP A 56 -4.01 -15.79 20.48
C TRP A 56 -4.93 -15.87 21.69
N LEU A 57 -6.12 -15.27 21.67
CA LEU A 57 -7.04 -15.28 22.82
C LEU A 57 -7.40 -16.71 23.27
N PRO A 58 -7.68 -17.68 22.37
CA PRO A 58 -7.90 -19.07 22.77
C PRO A 58 -6.72 -19.71 23.52
N PHE A 59 -5.48 -19.27 23.26
CA PHE A 59 -4.29 -19.81 23.92
C PHE A 59 -4.21 -19.40 25.40
N ILE A 60 -4.59 -18.16 25.73
CA ILE A 60 -4.54 -17.68 27.11
C ILE A 60 -5.87 -17.82 27.87
N LYS A 61 -6.95 -18.25 27.20
CA LYS A 61 -8.32 -18.22 27.73
C LYS A 61 -8.49 -18.96 29.07
N ASN A 62 -7.73 -20.03 29.29
CA ASN A 62 -7.78 -20.81 30.53
C ASN A 62 -6.93 -20.21 31.67
N TYR A 63 -6.16 -19.16 31.40
CA TYR A 63 -5.25 -18.51 32.36
C TYR A 63 -5.76 -17.15 32.83
N ILE A 64 -6.85 -16.65 32.24
CA ILE A 64 -7.50 -15.39 32.59
C ILE A 64 -8.73 -15.63 33.45
N ALA A 65 -9.06 -14.69 34.34
CA ALA A 65 -10.30 -14.73 35.07
C ALA A 65 -11.49 -14.53 34.11
N LYS A 66 -12.67 -15.00 34.55
CA LYS A 66 -13.89 -14.96 33.74
C LYS A 66 -14.26 -13.51 33.41
N ASP A 67 -14.69 -13.28 32.17
CA ASP A 67 -15.19 -11.99 31.65
C ASP A 67 -14.14 -10.87 31.53
N GLU A 68 -12.85 -11.17 31.75
CA GLU A 68 -11.73 -10.21 31.56
C GLU A 68 -11.37 -9.99 30.09
N ASP A 69 -11.86 -10.80 29.14
CA ASP A 69 -11.52 -10.71 27.71
C ASP A 69 -12.58 -10.06 26.82
N GLU A 70 -13.74 -9.65 27.34
CA GLU A 70 -14.86 -9.13 26.52
C GLU A 70 -14.51 -7.86 25.74
N HIS A 71 -13.59 -7.03 26.26
CA HIS A 71 -13.13 -5.82 25.59
C HIS A 71 -12.07 -6.08 24.51
N LEU A 72 -11.53 -7.31 24.43
CA LEU A 72 -10.47 -7.67 23.50
C LEU A 72 -11.04 -8.01 22.13
N SER A 73 -11.04 -7.02 21.24
CA SER A 73 -11.44 -7.19 19.85
C SER A 73 -10.45 -6.51 18.90
N ASN A 74 -10.12 -7.20 17.81
CA ASN A 74 -9.34 -6.60 16.74
C ASN A 74 -10.25 -5.85 15.79
N HIS A 75 -9.99 -4.55 15.66
CA HIS A 75 -10.63 -3.69 14.67
C HIS A 75 -9.56 -3.01 13.82
N THR A 76 -9.69 -3.13 12.50
CA THR A 76 -8.86 -2.41 11.55
C THR A 76 -9.70 -1.39 10.80
N ALA A 77 -9.41 -0.10 11.04
CA ALA A 77 -9.93 1.00 10.24
C ALA A 77 -8.98 1.26 9.06
N SER A 78 -9.52 1.26 7.83
CA SER A 78 -8.70 1.43 6.63
C SER A 78 -9.49 2.01 5.48
N ALA A 79 -8.78 2.73 4.61
CA ALA A 79 -9.35 3.33 3.43
C ALA A 79 -8.40 3.20 2.24
N LEU A 80 -8.99 3.14 1.05
CA LEU A 80 -8.29 3.21 -0.23
C LEU A 80 -8.97 4.30 -1.06
N ILE A 81 -8.18 5.25 -1.55
CA ILE A 81 -8.65 6.27 -2.49
C ILE A 81 -8.02 5.93 -3.82
N LEU A 82 -8.84 5.68 -4.82
CA LEU A 82 -8.40 5.53 -6.20
C LEU A 82 -8.57 6.84 -6.92
N LEU A 83 -7.56 7.22 -7.70
CA LEU A 83 -7.52 8.41 -8.53
C LEU A 83 -7.31 7.97 -9.97
N LYS A 84 -7.99 8.62 -10.90
CA LYS A 84 -7.76 8.52 -12.33
C LYS A 84 -7.36 9.90 -12.82
N VAL A 85 -6.13 9.98 -13.29
CA VAL A 85 -5.45 11.23 -13.63
C VAL A 85 -5.04 11.17 -15.10
N LYS A 86 -5.25 12.26 -15.84
CA LYS A 86 -4.75 12.40 -17.20
C LYS A 86 -3.29 12.87 -17.15
N THR A 87 -2.41 12.12 -17.77
CA THR A 87 -0.98 12.40 -17.92
C THR A 87 -0.64 12.60 -19.39
N ASP A 88 0.60 13.02 -19.69
CA ASP A 88 1.09 13.17 -21.07
C ASP A 88 1.06 11.84 -21.84
N GLU A 89 1.24 10.72 -21.15
CA GLU A 89 1.20 9.36 -21.70
C GLU A 89 -0.22 8.78 -21.76
N GLY A 90 -1.23 9.53 -21.30
CA GLY A 90 -2.63 9.11 -21.28
C GLY A 90 -3.22 8.98 -19.87
N LEU A 91 -4.32 8.25 -19.74
CA LEU A 91 -5.01 8.05 -18.46
C LEU A 91 -4.23 7.05 -17.59
N ARG A 92 -3.92 7.43 -16.36
CA ARG A 92 -3.27 6.56 -15.36
C ARG A 92 -4.10 6.50 -14.08
N TYR A 93 -4.01 5.36 -13.40
CA TYR A 93 -4.68 5.11 -12.13
C TYR A 93 -3.66 5.12 -10.99
N PHE A 94 -4.02 5.77 -9.89
CA PHE A 94 -3.23 5.82 -8.66
C PHE A 94 -4.07 5.36 -7.47
N GLY A 95 -3.44 4.69 -6.52
CA GLY A 95 -4.03 4.26 -5.26
C GLY A 95 -3.35 4.94 -4.09
N MET A 96 -4.12 5.59 -3.23
CA MET A 96 -3.66 6.15 -1.96
C MET A 96 -4.24 5.30 -0.84
N SER A 97 -3.38 4.62 -0.09
CA SER A 97 -3.81 3.73 0.99
C SER A 97 -3.61 4.38 2.36
N ALA A 98 -4.62 4.21 3.22
CA ALA A 98 -4.57 4.58 4.63
C ALA A 98 -4.78 3.34 5.51
N GLY A 99 -3.90 3.16 6.50
CA GLY A 99 -3.87 1.95 7.33
C GLY A 99 -3.61 0.70 6.51
N PHE A 100 -4.50 -0.29 6.62
CA PHE A 100 -4.47 -1.57 5.92
C PHE A 100 -5.15 -1.53 4.54
N GLY A 101 -5.43 -0.33 4.00
CA GLY A 101 -6.10 -0.16 2.69
C GLY A 101 -5.37 -0.78 1.52
N HIS A 102 -4.04 -0.90 1.59
CA HIS A 102 -3.20 -1.52 0.56
C HIS A 102 -3.53 -3.02 0.33
N HIS A 103 -4.20 -3.69 1.27
CA HIS A 103 -4.64 -5.08 1.07
C HIS A 103 -5.82 -5.23 0.11
N VAL A 104 -6.53 -4.14 -0.19
CA VAL A 104 -7.65 -4.12 -1.14
C VAL A 104 -7.16 -3.94 -2.57
N ILE A 105 -5.94 -3.44 -2.76
CA ILE A 105 -5.33 -3.22 -4.07
C ILE A 105 -5.08 -4.57 -4.75
N ASN A 106 -5.47 -4.66 -6.03
CA ASN A 106 -5.04 -5.74 -6.90
C ASN A 106 -3.56 -5.57 -7.25
N LYS A 107 -2.70 -6.36 -6.59
CA LYS A 107 -1.23 -6.27 -6.75
C LYS A 107 -0.74 -6.68 -8.14
N ASP A 108 -1.52 -7.49 -8.85
CA ASP A 108 -1.14 -7.96 -10.20
C ASP A 108 -1.19 -6.83 -11.22
N ASN A 109 -1.98 -5.79 -10.93
CA ASN A 109 -2.10 -4.59 -11.76
C ASN A 109 -1.24 -3.42 -11.28
N VAL A 110 -0.35 -3.62 -10.30
CA VAL A 110 0.54 -2.57 -9.78
C VAL A 110 1.80 -2.44 -10.63
N GLU A 111 2.15 -1.21 -10.97
CA GLU A 111 3.42 -0.89 -11.60
C GLU A 111 4.57 -1.13 -10.62
N LEU A 112 5.46 -2.07 -10.95
CA LEU A 112 6.62 -2.40 -10.14
C LEU A 112 7.62 -1.23 -10.15
N ASN A 113 8.35 -1.07 -9.05
CA ASN A 113 9.40 -0.06 -8.89
C ASN A 113 8.96 1.40 -9.02
N PHE A 114 7.67 1.73 -9.19
CA PHE A 114 7.19 3.11 -9.27
C PHE A 114 7.73 3.97 -8.12
N GLY A 115 7.50 3.54 -6.88
CA GLY A 115 7.98 4.29 -5.70
C GLY A 115 9.51 4.41 -5.64
N LEU A 116 10.24 3.41 -6.15
CA LEU A 116 11.71 3.46 -6.21
C LEU A 116 12.17 4.50 -7.25
N ILE A 117 11.63 4.46 -8.46
CA ILE A 117 11.95 5.39 -9.54
C ILE A 117 11.58 6.82 -9.13
N THR A 118 10.40 7.03 -8.55
CA THR A 118 10.00 8.36 -8.04
C THR A 118 10.93 8.86 -6.95
N THR A 119 11.38 7.97 -6.05
CA THR A 119 12.35 8.34 -5.01
C THR A 119 13.70 8.71 -5.63
N LEU A 120 14.22 7.90 -6.55
CA LEU A 120 15.48 8.18 -7.25
C LEU A 120 15.43 9.50 -8.02
N ASN A 121 14.31 9.81 -8.66
CA ASN A 121 14.12 11.09 -9.35
C ASN A 121 14.02 12.30 -8.39
N SER A 122 13.71 12.06 -7.10
CA SER A 122 13.55 13.12 -6.09
C SER A 122 14.83 13.43 -5.30
N VAL A 123 15.81 12.53 -5.32
CA VAL A 123 17.08 12.69 -4.60
C VAL A 123 18.15 13.26 -5.52
N ASP A 124 19.15 13.94 -4.95
CA ASP A 124 20.31 14.42 -5.72
C ASP A 124 21.15 13.22 -6.19
N PRO A 125 21.30 13.00 -7.52
CA PRO A 125 22.00 11.83 -8.05
C PRO A 125 23.49 11.82 -7.74
N LEU A 126 24.07 12.95 -7.29
CA LEU A 126 25.47 13.07 -6.89
C LEU A 126 25.70 12.79 -5.40
N LYS A 127 24.62 12.66 -4.60
CA LYS A 127 24.69 12.60 -3.13
C LYS A 127 24.15 11.30 -2.56
N LEU A 128 24.25 10.21 -3.32
CA LEU A 128 23.90 8.90 -2.81
C LEU A 128 25.00 8.42 -1.86
N ARG A 129 24.61 8.10 -0.62
CA ARG A 129 25.54 7.66 0.44
C ARG A 129 25.50 6.16 0.68
N THR A 130 24.34 5.54 0.50
CA THR A 130 24.14 4.11 0.73
C THR A 130 23.03 3.59 -0.16
N VAL A 131 23.26 2.44 -0.77
CA VAL A 131 22.27 1.71 -1.56
C VAL A 131 22.08 0.33 -0.93
N ASP A 132 20.86 0.03 -0.55
CA ASP A 132 20.44 -1.29 -0.06
C ASP A 132 19.56 -1.94 -1.12
N SER A 133 19.95 -3.12 -1.59
CA SER A 133 19.17 -3.90 -2.55
C SER A 133 18.89 -5.30 -2.02
N LYS A 134 17.70 -5.81 -2.34
CA LYS A 134 17.26 -7.14 -1.96
C LYS A 134 16.65 -7.84 -3.15
N LYS A 135 17.26 -8.94 -3.60
CA LYS A 135 16.74 -9.79 -4.64
C LYS A 135 16.03 -10.98 -3.98
N ILE A 136 14.72 -11.04 -4.16
CA ILE A 136 13.88 -12.11 -3.62
C ILE A 136 13.72 -13.17 -4.70
N GLY A 137 14.42 -14.29 -4.57
CA GLY A 137 14.29 -15.49 -5.39
C GLY A 137 14.18 -16.75 -4.50
N ILE A 138 14.60 -17.92 -5.01
CA ILE A 138 14.68 -19.15 -4.21
C ILE A 138 15.63 -18.96 -3.02
N GLN A 139 16.73 -18.25 -3.24
CA GLN A 139 17.58 -17.71 -2.18
C GLN A 139 17.42 -16.19 -2.15
N THR A 140 17.34 -15.64 -0.94
CA THR A 140 17.27 -14.18 -0.75
C THR A 140 18.69 -13.64 -0.68
N LEU A 141 19.06 -12.80 -1.66
CA LEU A 141 20.33 -12.10 -1.67
C LEU A 141 20.11 -10.65 -1.26
N GLN A 142 20.81 -10.21 -0.23
CA GLN A 142 20.80 -8.82 0.23
C GLN A 142 22.20 -8.25 0.01
N LYS A 143 22.28 -7.11 -0.68
CA LYS A 143 23.52 -6.39 -0.99
C LYS A 143 23.39 -4.97 -0.44
N ARG A 144 24.36 -4.55 0.36
CA ARG A 144 24.48 -3.18 0.88
C ARG A 144 25.81 -2.61 0.46
N GLU A 145 25.77 -1.45 -0.18
CA GLU A 145 26.96 -0.72 -0.59
C GLU A 145 26.89 0.70 -0.04
N ALA A 146 27.98 1.14 0.58
CA ALA A 146 28.08 2.43 1.21
C ALA A 146 29.37 3.11 0.76
N SER A 147 29.29 4.40 0.47
CA SER A 147 30.43 5.23 0.13
C SER A 147 30.65 6.27 1.22
N ASN A 148 31.92 6.53 1.53
CA ASN A 148 32.30 7.61 2.45
C ASN A 148 32.23 9.00 1.77
N LEU A 149 32.09 9.04 0.45
CA LEU A 149 31.93 10.25 -0.35
C LEU A 149 30.54 10.27 -0.99
N GLU A 150 29.99 11.47 -1.17
CA GLU A 150 28.81 11.67 -2.03
C GLU A 150 29.18 11.22 -3.45
N THR A 151 28.55 10.15 -3.92
CA THR A 151 28.93 9.44 -5.16
C THR A 151 27.70 9.12 -6.01
N LYS A 152 27.95 8.87 -7.30
CA LYS A 152 26.89 8.60 -8.28
C LYS A 152 26.44 7.14 -8.22
N LEU A 153 25.22 6.84 -8.67
CA LEU A 153 24.70 5.47 -8.70
C LEU A 153 25.60 4.49 -9.49
N GLY A 154 26.28 4.95 -10.55
CA GLY A 154 27.18 4.11 -11.35
C GLY A 154 28.51 3.75 -10.66
N GLU A 155 28.78 4.30 -9.48
CA GLU A 155 29.96 4.02 -8.67
C GLU A 155 29.67 3.00 -7.55
N PHE A 156 28.44 2.46 -7.50
CA PHE A 156 27.99 1.35 -6.65
C PHE A 156 27.75 0.09 -7.51
#